data_AF-A0A7C0ZUF8-F1
#
_entry.id   AF-A0A7C0ZUF8-F1
#
_cell.length_a   1.000
_cell.length_b   1.000
_cell.length_c   1.000
_cell.angle_alpha   90.00
_cell.angle_beta   90.00
_cell.angle_gamma   90.00
#
_symmetry.space_group_name_H-M   'P 1'
#
loop_
_entity.id
_entity.type
_entity.pdbx_description
1 polymer ?
#
loop_
_entity_poly.entity_id
_entity_poly.type
_entity_poly.pdbx_seq_one_letter_code
_entity_poly.pdbx_strand_id
1 'polypeptide(L)'
;MYKYELALGIYMKKIRSPIITVLGHVDHGKCLHPDERVLIGNGRVVKIKDLFIGHPMPYEKFLIIDKKLPILTTNSKHIVEVSSSSLWKTKSDGYIYEITLVNNDSVRVTPEHPFLTPKGWVRASDLEVGSLVAIPLKIPFDPSIDKWKGVLIESLLNADFLISFTDSFLKRISKIKEIPFYKRRDNLFRKEDVDTICKKLK
;
A
#
# COMPACT_ATOMS: atom_id res chain seq x y z
N MET A 1 -1.97 -40.30 21.14
CA MET A 1 -3.23 -39.61 21.47
C MET A 1 -2.86 -38.34 22.24
N TYR A 2 -2.80 -37.20 21.56
CA TYR A 2 -2.69 -35.88 22.18
C TYR A 2 -3.75 -34.99 21.53
N LYS A 3 -4.78 -34.67 22.31
CA LYS A 3 -5.83 -33.70 21.98
C LYS A 3 -5.22 -32.29 22.07
N TYR A 4 -5.38 -31.51 21.01
CA TYR A 4 -5.35 -30.06 21.11
C TYR A 4 -6.76 -29.54 20.85
N GLU A 5 -7.50 -29.28 21.92
CA GLU A 5 -8.59 -28.30 21.90
C GLU A 5 -7.92 -26.93 21.99
N LEU A 6 -8.10 -26.07 20.98
CA LEU A 6 -7.66 -24.67 21.04
C LEU A 6 -8.73 -23.77 20.43
N ALA A 7 -9.49 -23.21 21.36
CA ALA A 7 -10.23 -21.96 21.37
C ALA A 7 -10.39 -21.20 20.04
N LEU A 8 -11.64 -20.84 19.75
CA LEU A 8 -12.04 -19.68 18.95
C LEU A 8 -11.35 -18.39 19.47
N GLY A 9 -10.09 -18.21 19.12
CA GLY A 9 -9.40 -16.93 19.18
C GLY A 9 -9.67 -16.21 17.88
N ILE A 10 -10.40 -15.10 17.95
CA ILE A 10 -10.59 -14.16 16.84
C ILE A 10 -9.18 -13.79 16.34
N TYR A 11 -8.75 -14.42 15.25
CA TYR A 11 -7.45 -14.16 14.64
C TYR A 11 -7.57 -12.80 13.94
N MET A 12 -7.27 -11.74 14.68
CA MET A 12 -7.22 -10.37 14.18
C MET A 12 -6.07 -10.29 13.17
N LYS A 13 -6.38 -10.65 11.91
CA LYS A 13 -5.46 -10.60 10.78
C LYS A 13 -4.99 -9.15 10.69
N LYS A 14 -3.75 -8.90 11.10
CA LYS A 14 -3.10 -7.59 11.02
C LYS A 14 -3.21 -7.13 9.56
N ILE A 15 -4.14 -6.20 9.29
CA ILE A 15 -4.33 -5.62 7.95
C ILE A 15 -3.10 -4.77 7.70
N ARG A 16 -2.09 -5.39 7.10
CA ARG A 16 -0.95 -4.70 6.52
C ARG A 16 -1.30 -4.44 5.07
N SER A 17 -1.13 -3.22 4.59
CA SER A 17 -1.08 -2.98 3.15
C SER A 17 0.08 -3.81 2.60
N PRO A 18 -0.12 -4.84 1.78
CA PRO A 18 0.97 -5.51 1.12
C PRO A 18 1.45 -4.56 0.04
N ILE A 19 2.72 -4.24 0.11
CA ILE A 19 3.41 -3.67 -1.03
C ILE A 19 3.62 -4.83 -1.99
N ILE A 20 2.82 -4.86 -3.06
CA ILE A 20 2.97 -5.85 -4.12
C ILE A 20 4.22 -5.45 -4.91
N THR A 21 5.29 -6.22 -4.73
CA THR A 21 6.55 -6.01 -5.47
C THR A 21 6.49 -6.79 -6.76
N VAL A 22 6.30 -6.06 -7.85
CA VAL A 22 6.44 -6.56 -9.21
C VAL A 22 7.92 -6.58 -9.56
N LEU A 23 8.46 -7.72 -9.99
CA LEU A 23 9.74 -7.76 -10.70
C LEU A 23 9.55 -8.41 -12.06
N GLY A 24 10.05 -7.77 -13.12
CA GLY A 24 10.03 -8.32 -14.47
C GLY A 24 11.39 -8.26 -15.12
N HIS A 25 11.71 -9.29 -15.92
CA HIS A 25 12.80 -9.24 -16.89
C HIS A 25 12.54 -8.10 -17.91
N VAL A 26 13.58 -7.49 -18.47
CA VAL A 26 13.48 -6.33 -19.38
C VAL A 26 12.93 -6.78 -20.73
N ASP A 27 11.62 -6.99 -20.81
CA ASP A 27 10.90 -7.18 -22.08
C ASP A 27 9.74 -6.19 -22.16
N HIS A 28 9.44 -5.75 -23.38
CA HIS A 28 8.34 -4.83 -23.66
C HIS A 28 6.98 -5.44 -23.27
N GLY A 29 6.08 -4.64 -22.71
CA GLY A 29 4.69 -5.05 -22.41
C GLY A 29 4.39 -5.46 -20.97
N LYS A 30 5.35 -5.35 -20.04
CA LYS A 30 5.16 -5.63 -18.60
C LYS A 30 4.86 -4.34 -17.84
N CYS A 31 3.59 -3.97 -17.70
CA CYS A 31 3.19 -2.68 -17.12
C CYS A 31 2.15 -2.84 -16.01
N LEU A 32 2.11 -1.86 -15.11
CA LEU A 32 1.05 -1.68 -14.13
C LEU A 32 0.00 -0.70 -14.68
N HIS A 33 -1.23 -0.81 -14.20
CA HIS A 33 -2.27 0.16 -14.48
C HIS A 33 -1.87 1.56 -13.92
N PRO A 34 -2.22 2.69 -14.59
CA PRO A 34 -1.79 4.04 -14.17
C PRO A 34 -2.10 4.41 -12.72
N ASP A 35 -3.19 3.90 -12.17
CA ASP A 35 -3.61 4.17 -10.78
C ASP A 35 -2.97 3.25 -9.73
N GLU A 36 -2.17 2.27 -10.14
CA GLU A 36 -1.46 1.40 -9.19
C GLU A 36 -0.43 2.19 -8.39
N ARG A 37 -0.24 1.76 -7.14
CA ARG A 37 0.68 2.39 -6.21
C ARG A 37 2.01 1.65 -6.16
N VAL A 38 3.09 2.40 -6.23
CA VAL A 38 4.47 1.88 -6.13
C VAL A 38 5.17 2.46 -4.90
N LEU A 39 5.99 1.64 -4.26
CA LEU A 39 6.84 2.05 -3.15
C LEU A 39 8.19 2.51 -3.69
N ILE A 40 8.51 3.77 -3.42
CA ILE A 40 9.82 4.37 -3.69
C ILE A 40 10.75 4.07 -2.51
N GLY A 41 12.04 3.88 -2.75
CA GLY A 41 13.04 3.51 -1.74
C GLY A 41 13.12 4.47 -0.54
N ASN A 42 12.75 5.74 -0.74
CA ASN A 42 12.59 6.72 0.34
C ASN A 42 11.36 6.53 1.25
N GLY A 43 10.62 5.42 1.07
CA GLY A 43 9.44 5.03 1.84
C GLY A 43 8.13 5.60 1.33
N ARG A 44 8.14 6.48 0.32
CA ARG A 44 6.92 7.09 -0.21
C ARG A 44 6.16 6.09 -1.07
N VAL A 45 4.84 6.06 -0.90
CA VAL A 45 3.92 5.34 -1.78
C VAL A 45 3.27 6.36 -2.71
N VAL A 46 3.41 6.17 -4.02
CA VAL A 46 2.90 7.10 -5.05
C VAL A 46 2.15 6.32 -6.13
N LYS A 47 1.18 6.95 -6.82
CA LYS A 47 0.63 6.32 -8.02
C LYS A 47 1.70 6.32 -9.12
N ILE A 48 1.79 5.24 -9.87
CA ILE A 48 2.80 5.09 -10.92
C ILE A 48 2.64 6.17 -12.00
N LYS A 49 1.42 6.58 -12.33
CA LYS A 49 1.17 7.67 -13.30
C LYS A 49 1.74 9.02 -12.87
N ASP A 50 1.78 9.29 -11.57
CA ASP A 50 2.22 10.58 -11.03
C ASP A 50 3.73 10.78 -11.23
N LEU A 51 4.48 9.69 -11.46
CA LEU A 51 5.90 9.74 -11.82
C LEU A 51 6.13 10.37 -13.21
N PHE A 52 5.10 10.49 -14.04
CA PHE A 52 5.13 11.02 -15.40
C PHE A 52 4.49 12.42 -15.54
N ILE A 53 4.19 13.11 -14.44
CA ILE A 53 3.69 14.49 -14.48
C ILE A 53 4.73 15.38 -15.18
N GLY A 54 4.28 16.25 -16.08
CA GLY A 54 5.15 17.07 -16.93
C GLY A 54 5.71 16.34 -18.15
N HIS A 55 5.42 15.05 -18.31
CA HIS A 55 5.84 14.22 -19.45
C HIS A 55 4.60 13.65 -20.16
N PRO A 56 3.95 14.44 -21.04
CA PRO A 56 2.80 13.97 -21.80
C PRO A 56 3.19 12.79 -22.69
N MET A 57 2.20 11.97 -23.06
CA MET A 57 2.47 10.87 -23.98
C MET A 57 2.86 11.45 -25.36
N PRO A 58 3.97 11.02 -25.97
CA PRO A 58 4.31 11.40 -27.33
C PRO A 58 3.33 10.78 -28.33
N TYR A 59 3.44 11.18 -29.61
CA TYR A 59 2.69 10.53 -30.70
C TYR A 59 3.11 9.05 -30.88
N GLU A 60 4.33 8.72 -30.45
CA GLU A 60 4.84 7.35 -30.38
C GLU A 60 4.11 6.50 -29.32
N LYS A 61 4.11 5.17 -29.50
CA LYS A 61 3.40 4.22 -28.62
C LYS A 61 4.04 4.04 -27.24
N PHE A 62 5.23 4.59 -27.02
CA PHE A 62 5.95 4.50 -25.75
C PHE A 62 6.70 5.80 -25.45
N LEU A 63 6.94 6.00 -24.15
CA LEU A 63 7.74 7.07 -23.59
C LEU A 63 8.73 6.44 -22.60
N ILE A 64 10.00 6.77 -22.76
CA ILE A 64 11.07 6.39 -21.86
C ILE A 64 11.64 7.66 -21.25
N ILE A 65 11.70 7.71 -19.92
CA ILE A 65 12.34 8.79 -19.19
C ILE A 65 13.58 8.22 -18.52
N ASP A 66 14.76 8.76 -18.86
CA ASP A 66 16.01 8.44 -18.17
C ASP A 66 16.01 9.13 -16.79
N LYS A 67 15.28 8.50 -15.86
CA LYS A 67 15.14 8.96 -14.48
C LYS A 67 15.40 7.80 -13.55
N LYS A 68 16.47 7.96 -12.78
CA LYS A 68 16.88 7.02 -11.74
C LYS A 68 16.05 7.24 -10.49
N LEU A 69 15.22 6.27 -10.14
CA LEU A 69 14.45 6.24 -8.90
C LEU A 69 14.97 5.13 -8.00
N PRO A 70 15.18 5.38 -6.70
CA PRO A 70 15.40 4.31 -5.75
C PRO A 70 14.10 3.49 -5.65
N ILE A 71 14.18 2.20 -5.91
CA ILE A 71 13.06 1.26 -5.83
C ILE A 71 13.48 0.05 -4.99
N LEU A 72 12.51 -0.59 -4.35
CA LEU A 72 12.77 -1.81 -3.59
C LEU A 72 12.48 -3.05 -4.46
N THR A 73 13.41 -3.98 -4.46
CA THR A 73 13.35 -5.25 -5.21
C THR A 73 13.80 -6.41 -4.31
N THR A 74 13.65 -7.67 -4.74
CA THR A 74 14.19 -8.83 -4.03
C THR A 74 15.37 -9.44 -4.77
N ASN A 75 16.40 -9.87 -4.03
CA ASN A 75 17.48 -10.73 -4.54
C ASN A 75 17.23 -12.22 -4.20
N SER A 76 15.97 -12.60 -3.98
CA SER A 76 15.47 -13.90 -3.48
C SER A 76 15.66 -14.16 -1.98
N LYS A 77 16.61 -13.49 -1.31
CA LYS A 77 16.83 -13.64 0.14
C LYS A 77 16.38 -12.43 0.94
N HIS A 78 16.61 -11.25 0.41
CA HIS A 78 16.34 -9.97 1.05
C HIS A 78 15.71 -8.99 0.09
N ILE A 79 14.91 -8.07 0.64
CA ILE A 79 14.52 -6.86 -0.07
C ILE A 79 15.71 -5.91 -0.04
N VAL A 80 16.07 -5.38 -1.20
CA VAL A 80 17.20 -4.49 -1.42
C VAL A 80 16.73 -3.26 -2.18
N GLU A 81 17.34 -2.10 -1.91
CA GLU A 81 17.12 -0.91 -2.71
C GLU A 81 18.05 -0.92 -3.92
N VAL A 82 17.48 -0.62 -5.09
CA VAL A 82 18.21 -0.52 -6.36
C VAL A 82 17.73 0.73 -7.09
N SER A 83 18.62 1.34 -7.87
CA SER A 83 18.26 2.48 -8.72
C SER A 83 17.66 1.97 -10.03
N SER A 84 16.43 2.39 -10.37
CA SER A 84 15.81 2.09 -11.66
C SER A 84 16.66 2.66 -12.80
N SER A 85 16.76 1.93 -13.91
CA SER A 85 17.46 2.43 -15.10
C SER A 85 16.66 3.52 -15.81
N SER A 86 15.36 3.30 -16.01
CA SER A 86 14.48 4.24 -16.71
C SER A 86 13.03 4.02 -16.30
N LEU A 87 12.18 5.02 -16.55
CA LEU A 87 10.74 4.91 -16.39
C LEU A 87 10.09 4.68 -17.74
N TRP A 88 9.21 3.69 -17.81
CA TRP A 88 8.53 3.28 -19.04
C TRP A 88 7.05 3.58 -18.94
N LYS A 89 6.52 4.22 -19.97
CA LYS A 89 5.09 4.45 -20.15
C LYS A 89 4.73 4.00 -21.56
N THR A 90 3.70 3.19 -21.70
CA THR A 90 3.24 2.70 -23.00
C THR A 90 1.74 2.82 -23.10
N LYS A 91 1.24 3.02 -24.32
CA LYS A 91 -0.19 2.91 -24.60
C LYS A 91 -0.51 1.45 -24.87
N SER A 92 -1.39 0.86 -24.06
CA SER A 92 -1.93 -0.48 -24.27
C SER A 92 -3.43 -0.37 -24.46
N ASP A 93 -3.94 -0.95 -25.54
CA ASP A 93 -5.38 -1.10 -25.80
C ASP A 93 -5.86 -2.53 -25.45
N GLY A 94 -4.99 -3.33 -24.81
CA GLY A 94 -5.26 -4.71 -24.44
C GLY A 94 -5.92 -4.86 -23.06
N TYR A 95 -6.23 -6.12 -22.72
CA TYR A 95 -6.81 -6.46 -21.42
C TYR A 95 -5.86 -6.15 -20.26
N ILE A 96 -6.45 -5.81 -19.12
CA ILE A 96 -5.76 -5.65 -17.83
C ILE A 96 -6.29 -6.71 -16.89
N TYR A 97 -5.38 -7.44 -16.26
CA TYR A 97 -5.70 -8.45 -15.24
C TYR A 97 -5.68 -7.79 -13.88
N GLU A 98 -6.73 -8.00 -13.09
CA GLU A 98 -6.74 -7.67 -11.66
C GLU A 98 -6.46 -8.94 -10.86
N ILE A 99 -5.29 -8.98 -10.22
CA ILE A 99 -4.89 -10.10 -9.37
C ILE A 99 -5.21 -9.75 -7.93
N THR A 100 -6.18 -10.45 -7.34
CA THR A 100 -6.63 -10.24 -5.96
C THR A 100 -6.11 -11.35 -5.05
N LEU A 101 -5.46 -10.95 -3.97
CA LEU A 101 -4.90 -11.84 -2.95
C LEU A 101 -5.94 -12.17 -1.86
N VAL A 102 -5.66 -13.20 -1.06
CA VAL A 102 -6.54 -13.64 0.05
C VAL A 102 -6.72 -12.60 1.18
N ASN A 103 -5.90 -11.56 1.22
CA ASN A 103 -6.05 -10.40 2.10
C ASN A 103 -6.85 -9.26 1.45
N ASN A 104 -7.48 -9.51 0.30
CA ASN A 104 -8.29 -8.55 -0.47
C ASN A 104 -7.50 -7.40 -1.09
N ASP A 105 -6.18 -7.51 -1.09
CA ASP A 105 -5.32 -6.60 -1.81
C ASP A 105 -5.25 -7.02 -3.27
N SER A 106 -5.31 -6.03 -4.17
CA SER A 106 -5.27 -6.28 -5.61
C SER A 106 -4.20 -5.45 -6.30
N VAL A 107 -3.75 -5.94 -7.44
CA VAL A 107 -2.91 -5.18 -8.37
C VAL A 107 -3.44 -5.39 -9.78
N ARG A 108 -3.46 -4.31 -10.56
CA ARG A 108 -3.88 -4.35 -11.97
C ARG A 108 -2.67 -4.24 -12.90
N VAL A 109 -2.52 -5.22 -13.77
CA VAL A 109 -1.31 -5.40 -14.60
C VAL A 109 -1.66 -5.89 -15.99
N THR A 110 -0.70 -5.77 -16.91
CA THR A 110 -0.81 -6.39 -18.24
C THR A 110 -0.73 -7.93 -18.16
N PRO A 111 -1.22 -8.68 -19.16
CA PRO A 111 -1.23 -10.15 -19.12
C PRO A 111 0.18 -10.75 -19.01
N GLU A 112 1.15 -10.16 -19.71
CA GLU A 112 2.55 -10.58 -19.74
C GLU A 112 3.33 -10.31 -18.45
N HIS A 113 2.70 -9.63 -17.50
CA HIS A 113 3.37 -9.13 -16.31
C HIS A 113 3.71 -10.27 -15.34
N PRO A 114 4.99 -10.49 -15.01
CA PRO A 114 5.39 -11.66 -14.24
C PRO A 114 5.26 -11.46 -12.73
N PHE A 115 4.86 -12.53 -12.06
CA PHE A 115 4.80 -12.68 -10.60
C PHE A 115 5.73 -13.81 -10.17
N LEU A 116 6.42 -13.61 -9.04
CA LEU A 116 7.27 -14.64 -8.46
C LEU A 116 6.39 -15.65 -7.70
N THR A 117 6.46 -16.91 -8.08
CA THR A 117 5.78 -18.03 -7.42
C THR A 117 6.82 -19.05 -6.92
N PRO A 118 6.45 -20.04 -6.10
CA PRO A 118 7.35 -21.15 -5.74
C PRO A 118 7.87 -21.95 -6.95
N LYS A 119 7.17 -21.91 -8.09
CA LYS A 119 7.58 -22.56 -9.34
C LYS A 119 8.46 -21.66 -10.24
N GLY A 120 8.75 -20.44 -9.79
CA GLY A 120 9.47 -19.41 -10.56
C GLY A 120 8.55 -18.29 -11.02
N TRP A 121 9.00 -17.55 -12.03
CA TRP A 121 8.26 -16.42 -12.61
C TRP A 121 7.12 -16.92 -13.50
N VAL A 122 5.89 -16.49 -13.21
CA VAL A 122 4.66 -16.84 -13.94
C VAL A 122 3.96 -15.57 -14.38
N ARG A 123 3.45 -15.52 -15.61
CA ARG A 123 2.74 -14.34 -16.14
C ARG A 123 1.39 -14.17 -15.47
N ALA A 124 0.87 -12.96 -15.44
CA ALA A 124 -0.46 -12.66 -14.90
C ALA A 124 -1.57 -13.49 -15.57
N SER A 125 -1.47 -13.68 -16.90
CA SER A 125 -2.39 -14.50 -17.69
C SER A 125 -2.40 -15.98 -17.31
N ASP A 126 -1.29 -16.47 -16.75
CA ASP A 126 -1.05 -17.88 -16.49
C ASP A 126 -1.25 -18.22 -15.00
N LEU A 127 -1.64 -17.23 -14.18
CA LEU A 127 -1.98 -17.44 -12.78
C LEU A 127 -3.38 -18.04 -12.66
N GLU A 128 -3.48 -19.09 -11.84
CA GLU A 128 -4.75 -19.69 -11.46
C GLU A 128 -5.16 -19.27 -10.05
N VAL A 129 -6.46 -19.28 -9.77
CA VAL A 129 -7.00 -19.04 -8.42
C VAL A 129 -6.41 -20.07 -7.45
N GLY A 130 -5.83 -19.59 -6.35
CA GLY A 130 -5.11 -20.42 -5.38
C GLY A 130 -3.59 -20.48 -5.59
N SER A 131 -3.07 -19.89 -6.66
CA SER A 131 -1.63 -19.74 -6.87
C SER A 131 -0.99 -18.92 -5.75
N LEU A 132 0.19 -19.37 -5.30
CA LEU A 132 1.00 -18.63 -4.34
C LEU A 132 1.89 -17.62 -5.08
N VAL A 133 1.77 -16.35 -4.71
CA VAL A 133 2.63 -15.26 -5.20
C VAL A 133 3.46 -14.67 -4.06
N ALA A 134 4.68 -14.26 -4.38
CA ALA A 134 5.59 -13.68 -3.40
C ALA A 134 5.13 -12.29 -2.97
N ILE A 135 5.14 -12.07 -1.66
CA ILE A 135 4.89 -10.77 -1.05
C ILE A 135 6.00 -10.48 -0.02
N PRO A 136 6.53 -9.25 0.05
CA PRO A 136 7.52 -8.91 1.06
C PRO A 136 6.90 -9.06 2.46
N LEU A 137 7.61 -9.75 3.36
CA LEU A 137 7.22 -9.87 4.77
C LEU A 137 7.65 -8.66 5.58
N LYS A 138 8.85 -8.14 5.29
CA LYS A 138 9.44 -6.95 5.90
C LYS A 138 10.05 -6.10 4.81
N ILE A 139 9.96 -4.80 5.00
CA ILE A 139 10.57 -3.81 4.13
C ILE A 139 11.70 -3.18 4.94
N PRO A 140 12.91 -3.06 4.39
CA PRO A 140 14.08 -2.49 5.06
C PRO A 140 13.98 -0.97 5.10
N PHE A 141 12.82 -0.47 5.48
CA PHE A 141 12.57 0.95 5.67
C PHE A 141 12.45 1.16 7.18
N ASP A 142 13.40 1.91 7.74
CA ASP A 142 13.27 2.45 9.08
C ASP A 142 12.68 3.86 8.95
N PRO A 143 11.34 4.00 9.00
CA PRO A 143 10.76 5.32 9.10
C PRO A 143 11.22 5.92 10.42
N SER A 144 12.05 6.96 10.36
CA SER A 144 11.99 7.99 11.39
C SER A 144 10.50 8.26 11.62
N ILE A 145 10.01 7.89 12.81
CA ILE A 145 8.61 8.01 13.20
C ILE A 145 8.12 9.42 12.90
N ASP A 146 8.98 10.42 13.04
CA ASP A 146 8.67 11.83 12.78
C ASP A 146 8.40 12.13 11.31
N LYS A 147 9.08 11.47 10.38
CA LYS A 147 8.82 11.60 8.93
C LYS A 147 7.51 10.95 8.52
N TRP A 148 7.10 9.88 9.21
CA TRP A 148 5.86 9.16 8.90
C TRP A 148 4.65 9.68 9.63
N LYS A 149 4.81 10.30 10.80
CA LYS A 149 3.71 10.97 11.51
C LYS A 149 2.96 11.91 10.57
N GLY A 150 3.65 12.75 9.80
CA GLY A 150 3.00 13.68 8.87
C GLY A 150 2.16 12.97 7.80
N VAL A 151 2.75 12.02 7.09
CA VAL A 151 2.07 11.27 6.01
C VAL A 151 0.95 10.39 6.54
N LEU A 152 1.17 9.74 7.69
CA LEU A 152 0.17 8.92 8.38
C LEU A 152 -0.97 9.78 8.88
N ILE A 153 -0.70 10.94 9.49
CA ILE A 153 -1.72 11.89 9.94
C ILE A 153 -2.51 12.41 8.73
N GLU A 154 -1.87 12.80 7.64
CA GLU A 154 -2.56 13.25 6.43
C GLU A 154 -3.42 12.14 5.80
N SER A 155 -2.90 10.92 5.74
CA SER A 155 -3.62 9.75 5.22
C SER A 155 -4.79 9.35 6.12
N LEU A 156 -4.60 9.42 7.44
CA LEU A 156 -5.67 9.24 8.41
C LEU A 156 -6.70 10.34 8.22
N LEU A 157 -6.33 11.62 8.30
CA LEU A 157 -7.24 12.75 8.12
C LEU A 157 -8.08 12.69 6.83
N ASN A 158 -7.61 12.04 5.76
CA ASN A 158 -8.36 11.90 4.52
C ASN A 158 -9.24 10.64 4.42
N ALA A 159 -9.19 9.74 5.41
CA ALA A 159 -10.04 8.55 5.49
C ALA A 159 -11.27 8.80 6.38
N ASP A 160 -12.30 7.95 6.25
CA ASP A 160 -13.39 7.83 7.21
C ASP A 160 -13.04 6.73 8.21
N PHE A 161 -12.55 7.13 9.38
CA PHE A 161 -12.10 6.22 10.45
C PHE A 161 -12.80 6.56 11.75
N LEU A 162 -13.02 5.52 12.56
CA LEU A 162 -13.42 5.65 13.94
C LEU A 162 -12.16 5.63 14.80
N ILE A 163 -12.06 6.64 15.66
CA ILE A 163 -10.89 6.91 16.50
C ILE A 163 -11.29 6.58 17.93
N SER A 164 -10.42 5.85 18.61
CA SER A 164 -10.49 5.63 20.05
C SER A 164 -9.26 6.25 20.71
N PHE A 165 -9.45 6.93 21.83
CA PHE A 165 -8.36 7.53 22.60
C PHE A 165 -7.99 6.66 23.80
N THR A 166 -6.78 6.87 24.33
CA THR A 166 -6.40 6.27 25.61
C THR A 166 -7.21 6.88 26.75
N ASP A 167 -7.40 6.14 27.84
CA ASP A 167 -8.14 6.61 29.02
C ASP A 167 -7.54 7.90 29.61
N SER A 168 -6.20 8.04 29.54
CA SER A 168 -5.49 9.24 29.96
C SER A 168 -5.91 10.48 29.15
N PHE A 169 -6.12 10.32 27.85
CA PHE A 169 -6.53 11.40 26.96
C PHE A 169 -8.04 11.67 27.04
N LEU A 170 -8.87 10.63 27.22
CA LEU A 170 -10.31 10.78 27.47
C LEU A 170 -10.59 11.66 28.70
N LYS A 171 -9.83 11.46 29.78
CA LYS A 171 -9.92 12.31 30.98
C LYS A 171 -9.62 13.78 30.66
N ARG A 172 -8.66 14.04 29.77
CA ARG A 172 -8.27 15.39 29.36
C ARG A 172 -9.35 16.08 28.50
N ILE A 173 -10.02 15.34 27.62
CA ILE A 173 -11.09 15.88 26.77
C ILE A 173 -12.49 15.79 27.40
N SER A 174 -12.63 15.18 28.58
CA SER A 174 -13.90 15.02 29.30
C SER A 174 -14.66 16.32 29.54
N LYS A 175 -13.95 17.46 29.57
CA LYS A 175 -14.51 18.79 29.82
C LYS A 175 -15.08 19.47 28.56
N ILE A 176 -14.83 18.92 27.37
CA ILE A 176 -15.34 19.47 26.10
C ILE A 176 -16.82 19.07 25.96
N LYS A 177 -17.74 20.04 26.13
CA LYS A 177 -19.19 19.79 26.18
C LYS A 177 -19.81 19.59 24.80
N GLU A 178 -19.16 20.11 23.76
CA GLU A 178 -19.58 20.06 22.36
C GLU A 178 -19.54 18.64 21.78
N ILE A 179 -18.81 17.72 22.44
CA ILE A 179 -18.80 16.32 22.05
C ILE A 179 -19.87 15.56 22.83
N PRO A 180 -20.79 14.86 22.14
CA PRO A 180 -21.83 14.10 22.80
C PRO A 180 -21.28 13.14 23.86
N PHE A 181 -21.97 13.04 24.99
CA PHE A 181 -21.55 12.20 26.11
C PHE A 181 -21.36 10.73 25.70
N TYR A 182 -22.25 10.19 24.86
CA TYR A 182 -22.17 8.80 24.41
C TYR A 182 -20.87 8.50 23.64
N LYS A 183 -20.39 9.42 22.79
CA LYS A 183 -19.12 9.25 22.07
C LYS A 183 -17.91 9.19 23.01
N ARG A 184 -17.95 10.00 24.08
CA ARG A 184 -16.91 10.00 25.14
C ARG A 184 -16.96 8.73 25.98
N ARG A 185 -18.16 8.24 26.30
CA ARG A 185 -18.36 6.99 27.05
C ARG A 185 -17.92 5.76 26.25
N ASP A 186 -18.32 5.69 24.99
CA ASP A 186 -18.09 4.54 24.12
C ASP A 186 -16.71 4.60 23.43
N ASN A 187 -15.94 5.66 23.70
CA ASN A 187 -14.60 5.92 23.17
C ASN A 187 -14.52 5.80 21.64
N LEU A 188 -15.48 6.42 20.96
CA LEU A 188 -15.65 6.28 19.52
C LEU A 188 -15.92 7.65 18.88
N PHE A 189 -14.95 8.13 18.13
CA PHE A 189 -14.94 9.48 17.57
C PHE A 189 -14.77 9.42 16.06
N ARG A 190 -15.41 10.33 15.34
CA ARG A 190 -15.22 10.52 13.90
C ARG A 190 -14.23 11.65 13.65
N LYS A 191 -13.78 11.79 12.41
CA LYS A 191 -12.91 12.88 11.95
C LYS A 191 -13.37 14.27 12.43
N GLU A 192 -14.66 14.58 12.25
CA GLU A 192 -15.28 15.86 12.64
C GLU A 192 -15.19 16.12 14.16
N ASP A 193 -15.29 15.06 14.96
CA ASP A 193 -15.16 15.17 16.42
C ASP A 193 -13.72 15.52 16.80
N VAL A 194 -12.73 14.99 16.08
CA VAL A 194 -11.30 15.27 16.33
C VAL A 194 -10.93 16.69 15.93
N ASP A 195 -11.46 17.20 14.81
CA ASP A 195 -11.30 18.62 14.47
C ASP A 195 -11.85 19.54 15.56
N THR A 196 -12.97 19.15 16.17
CA THR A 196 -13.59 19.88 17.29
C THR A 196 -12.73 19.81 18.55
N ILE A 197 -12.18 18.64 18.89
CA ILE A 197 -11.22 18.45 19.99
C ILE A 197 -9.97 19.33 19.79
N CYS A 198 -9.37 19.29 18.60
CA CYS A 198 -8.15 20.04 18.27
C CYS A 198 -8.35 21.56 18.36
N LYS A 199 -9.51 22.09 17.95
CA LYS A 199 -9.85 23.52 18.08
C LYS A 199 -9.97 23.98 19.53
N LYS A 200 -10.36 23.09 20.45
CA LYS A 200 -10.60 23.40 21.87
C LYS A 200 -9.41 23.09 22.78
N LEU A 201 -8.43 22.33 22.30
CA LEU A 201 -7.19 22.00 23.02
C LEU A 201 -6.03 22.96 22.71
N LYS A 202 -6.20 23.87 21.75
CA LYS A 202 -5.33 25.06 21.60
C LYS A 202 -5.61 26.04 22.73
#